data_AF-A0A2R5EQF9-F1
#
_entry.id   AF-A0A2R5EQF9-F1
#
_cell.length_a   1.000
_cell.length_b   1.000
_cell.length_c   1.000
_cell.angle_alpha   90.00
_cell.angle_beta   90.00
_cell.angle_gamma   90.00
#
_symmetry.space_group_name_H-M   'P 1'
#
loop_
_entity.id
_entity.type
_entity.pdbx_description
1 polymer ?
#
loop_
_entity_poly.entity_id
_entity_poly.type
_entity_poly.pdbx_seq_one_letter_code
_entity_poly.pdbx_strand_id
1 'polypeptide(L)'
;RCISATADGCHISNSLGSFLMEYCDFSGNGDDCLNIHDNSVQNFERLDSRSIAIGNVFPWRNPFALGDPVEFRHPDLSPTGVTATVADADWDERGQRCVLTFGEALPSDLSAKSILFNRRYNSGHYVVRHNFFHHNRARGVLLHASDGLVEHNYFYRNQGPAIQIECGAEARWAEGFGVDNLTIRNNRIESCDVNHWSMAVIYMGVYLEQGRTRYPIFRDIAIERNTIVDCPQQAVFVSSCERVAIRGNALLNPNAGPPKSDQEGDANCVPNRSLYQGTIMASHCREVVIEHNRRIAVAPAADDRIWVEADSAGSVEIRGNHGFLEVG
;
A
#
# COMPACT_ATOMS: atom_id res chain seq x y z
N ARG A 1 -18.16 -22.36 10.44
CA ARG A 1 -17.40 -22.73 9.23
C ARG A 1 -16.03 -22.08 9.35
N CYS A 2 -14.96 -22.68 8.82
CA CYS A 2 -13.61 -22.09 8.93
C CYS A 2 -13.36 -20.92 7.97
N ILE A 3 -14.23 -20.76 6.97
CA ILE A 3 -14.21 -19.66 5.99
C ILE A 3 -15.54 -18.92 6.09
N SER A 4 -15.48 -17.59 6.10
CA SER A 4 -16.62 -16.68 6.09
C SER A 4 -16.93 -16.22 4.65
N ALA A 5 -16.25 -15.20 4.15
CA ALA A 5 -16.28 -14.76 2.76
C ALA A 5 -15.24 -15.51 1.91
N THR A 6 -15.53 -15.71 0.62
CA THR A 6 -14.61 -16.38 -0.32
C THR A 6 -13.54 -15.47 -0.91
N ALA A 7 -13.61 -14.16 -0.62
CA ALA A 7 -12.70 -13.10 -1.06
C ALA A 7 -12.53 -12.11 0.10
N ASP A 8 -12.29 -10.84 -0.19
CA ASP A 8 -12.26 -9.72 0.76
C ASP A 8 -13.53 -9.70 1.61
N GLY A 9 -13.38 -9.34 2.89
CA GLY A 9 -14.51 -9.13 3.81
C GLY A 9 -15.28 -7.85 3.48
N CYS A 10 -14.57 -6.77 3.19
CA CYS A 10 -15.11 -5.49 2.77
C CYS A 10 -14.18 -4.83 1.73
N HIS A 11 -14.76 -4.36 0.62
CA HIS A 11 -14.02 -3.77 -0.48
C HIS A 11 -14.66 -2.44 -0.89
N ILE A 12 -13.89 -1.36 -0.82
CA ILE A 12 -14.29 -0.01 -1.21
C ILE A 12 -13.41 0.42 -2.38
N SER A 13 -14.03 0.75 -3.51
CA SER A 13 -13.32 1.25 -4.68
C SER A 13 -14.08 2.36 -5.40
N ASN A 14 -13.33 3.28 -6.02
CA ASN A 14 -13.85 4.34 -6.88
C ASN A 14 -15.02 5.10 -6.24
N SER A 15 -14.87 5.48 -4.97
CA SER A 15 -15.90 6.15 -4.19
C SER A 15 -15.78 7.68 -4.30
N LEU A 16 -16.79 8.38 -3.79
CA LEU A 16 -16.83 9.85 -3.70
C LEU A 16 -17.21 10.31 -2.28
N GLY A 17 -17.17 9.39 -1.32
CA GLY A 17 -17.71 9.60 0.02
C GLY A 17 -16.68 9.32 1.11
N SER A 18 -17.14 9.36 2.36
CA SER A 18 -16.34 8.99 3.52
C SER A 18 -16.77 7.64 4.06
N PHE A 19 -15.85 6.95 4.74
CA PHE A 19 -16.09 5.62 5.28
C PHE A 19 -15.81 5.53 6.79
N LEU A 20 -16.67 4.85 7.52
CA LEU A 20 -16.46 4.54 8.94
C LEU A 20 -16.69 3.05 9.16
N MET A 21 -15.67 2.36 9.67
CA MET A 21 -15.75 1.01 10.19
C MET A 21 -15.42 1.01 11.67
N GLU A 22 -16.41 0.71 12.50
CA GLU A 22 -16.22 0.62 13.94
C GLU A 22 -16.93 -0.55 14.59
N TYR A 23 -16.31 -1.10 15.64
CA TYR A 23 -16.85 -2.19 16.45
C TYR A 23 -17.24 -3.45 15.66
N CYS A 24 -16.52 -3.74 14.59
CA CYS A 24 -16.72 -4.92 13.76
C CYS A 24 -15.76 -6.06 14.08
N ASP A 25 -16.18 -7.29 13.77
CA ASP A 25 -15.36 -8.50 13.79
C ASP A 25 -15.28 -9.05 12.36
N PHE A 26 -14.06 -9.14 11.82
CA PHE A 26 -13.78 -9.65 10.49
C PHE A 26 -12.80 -10.82 10.60
N SER A 27 -13.27 -12.01 10.24
CA SER A 27 -12.48 -13.21 10.40
C SER A 27 -12.77 -14.31 9.40
N GLY A 28 -11.74 -15.11 9.10
CA GLY A 28 -11.86 -16.26 8.19
C GLY A 28 -12.14 -15.90 6.73
N ASN A 29 -11.87 -14.66 6.31
CA ASN A 29 -12.05 -14.23 4.93
C ASN A 29 -11.04 -14.94 4.01
N GLY A 30 -11.48 -15.25 2.80
CA GLY A 30 -10.65 -15.84 1.74
C GLY A 30 -9.59 -14.88 1.21
N ASP A 31 -9.77 -13.58 1.41
CA ASP A 31 -8.76 -12.56 1.16
C ASP A 31 -8.75 -11.52 2.30
N ASP A 32 -8.54 -10.25 2.01
CA ASP A 32 -8.35 -9.18 3.00
C ASP A 32 -9.55 -9.00 3.93
N CYS A 33 -9.36 -8.44 5.12
CA CYS A 33 -10.54 -8.01 5.88
C CYS A 33 -11.14 -6.72 5.30
N LEU A 34 -10.29 -5.79 4.89
CA LEU A 34 -10.70 -4.51 4.29
C LEU A 34 -9.71 -4.11 3.20
N ASN A 35 -10.21 -3.73 2.03
CA ASN A 35 -9.43 -3.12 0.96
C ASN A 35 -10.07 -1.78 0.54
N ILE A 36 -9.30 -0.69 0.57
CA ILE A 36 -9.75 0.66 0.17
C ILE A 36 -8.82 1.20 -0.92
N HIS A 37 -9.35 1.42 -2.12
CA HIS A 37 -8.56 1.92 -3.24
C HIS A 37 -9.37 2.73 -4.26
N ASP A 38 -8.66 3.31 -5.23
CA ASP A 38 -9.25 3.74 -6.49
C ASP A 38 -8.46 3.06 -7.61
N ASN A 39 -9.11 2.72 -8.72
CA ASN A 39 -8.44 1.99 -9.78
C ASN A 39 -7.71 2.93 -10.74
N SER A 40 -6.46 2.59 -11.04
CA SER A 40 -5.69 3.21 -12.11
C SER A 40 -5.70 2.31 -13.35
N VAL A 41 -5.20 2.84 -14.47
CA VAL A 41 -5.00 2.07 -15.70
C VAL A 41 -3.60 2.35 -16.24
N GLN A 42 -2.85 1.31 -16.57
CA GLN A 42 -1.51 1.45 -17.13
C GLN A 42 -1.52 1.14 -18.62
N ASN A 43 -0.76 1.95 -19.35
CA ASN A 43 -0.59 1.88 -20.79
C ASN A 43 -1.84 2.31 -21.58
N PHE A 44 -1.60 2.88 -22.76
CA PHE A 44 -2.65 3.16 -23.73
C PHE A 44 -2.10 3.08 -25.15
N GLU A 45 -2.99 2.82 -26.10
CA GLU A 45 -2.73 2.96 -27.53
C GLU A 45 -3.20 4.34 -27.98
N ARG A 46 -2.32 5.13 -28.61
CA ARG A 46 -2.72 6.42 -29.19
C ARG A 46 -3.40 6.18 -30.53
N LEU A 47 -4.66 6.58 -30.65
CA LEU A 47 -5.42 6.49 -31.90
C LEU A 47 -5.26 7.76 -32.74
N ASP A 48 -5.33 8.92 -32.07
CA ASP A 48 -5.11 10.23 -32.69
C ASP A 48 -4.63 11.28 -31.64
N SER A 49 -4.71 12.57 -31.98
CA SER A 49 -4.31 13.68 -31.11
C SER A 49 -5.14 13.81 -29.82
N ARG A 50 -6.40 13.36 -29.81
CA ARG A 50 -7.37 13.48 -28.71
C ARG A 50 -7.91 12.13 -28.23
N SER A 51 -7.66 11.05 -28.95
CA SER A 51 -8.23 9.75 -28.63
C SER A 51 -7.15 8.72 -28.28
N ILE A 52 -7.39 7.98 -27.21
CA ILE A 52 -6.58 6.83 -26.79
C ILE A 52 -7.47 5.62 -26.55
N ALA A 53 -6.89 4.43 -26.65
CA ALA A 53 -7.54 3.22 -26.20
C ALA A 53 -6.81 2.56 -25.05
N ILE A 54 -7.58 2.08 -24.08
CA ILE A 54 -7.11 1.36 -22.89
C ILE A 54 -7.70 -0.05 -22.90
N GLY A 55 -6.95 -1.03 -22.41
CA GLY A 55 -7.32 -2.44 -22.40
C GLY A 55 -7.26 -3.07 -21.02
N ASN A 56 -7.82 -4.28 -20.88
CA ASN A 56 -8.07 -4.92 -19.58
C ASN A 56 -8.79 -3.97 -18.63
N VAL A 57 -9.91 -3.41 -19.07
CA VAL A 57 -10.74 -2.49 -18.30
C VAL A 57 -12.20 -2.89 -18.39
N PHE A 58 -12.94 -2.61 -17.32
CA PHE A 58 -14.40 -2.74 -17.27
C PHE A 58 -15.01 -1.48 -16.66
N PRO A 59 -16.20 -1.04 -17.10
CA PRO A 59 -16.84 0.15 -16.54
C PRO A 59 -17.03 0.09 -15.02
N TRP A 60 -17.34 -1.11 -14.49
CA TRP A 60 -17.55 -1.31 -13.05
C TRP A 60 -16.26 -1.31 -12.22
N ARG A 61 -15.10 -1.56 -12.84
CA ARG A 61 -13.78 -1.64 -12.18
C ARG A 61 -12.94 -0.39 -12.39
N ASN A 62 -12.95 0.16 -13.60
CA ASN A 62 -12.14 1.29 -14.03
C ASN A 62 -13.06 2.36 -14.65
N PRO A 63 -14.02 2.92 -13.90
CA PRO A 63 -15.00 3.83 -14.48
C PRO A 63 -14.33 5.08 -15.05
N PHE A 64 -14.69 5.43 -16.29
CA PHE A 64 -14.41 6.71 -16.95
C PHE A 64 -15.69 7.19 -17.61
N ALA A 65 -16.02 8.45 -17.43
CA ALA A 65 -17.22 9.07 -17.99
C ALA A 65 -16.94 10.49 -18.51
N LEU A 66 -17.88 11.01 -19.31
CA LEU A 66 -17.90 12.40 -19.74
C LEU A 66 -17.68 13.36 -18.55
N GLY A 67 -16.73 14.28 -18.71
CA GLY A 67 -16.38 15.29 -17.73
C GLY A 67 -15.32 14.86 -16.71
N ASP A 68 -14.92 13.59 -16.69
CA ASP A 68 -13.92 13.11 -15.74
C ASP A 68 -12.53 13.70 -16.02
N PRO A 69 -11.84 14.24 -15.00
CA PRO A 69 -10.45 14.65 -15.13
C PRO A 69 -9.52 13.44 -15.03
N VAL A 70 -8.71 13.21 -16.06
CA VAL A 70 -7.71 12.14 -16.11
C VAL A 70 -6.32 12.74 -16.00
N GLU A 71 -5.62 12.41 -14.93
CA GLU A 71 -4.20 12.75 -14.76
C GLU A 71 -3.34 11.63 -15.31
N PHE A 72 -2.32 12.00 -16.10
CA PHE A 72 -1.32 11.05 -16.59
C PHE A 72 -0.07 11.10 -15.70
N ARG A 73 0.39 9.93 -15.27
CA ARG A 73 1.62 9.73 -14.51
C ARG A 73 2.65 9.00 -15.36
N HIS A 74 3.92 9.22 -15.05
CA HIS A 74 5.00 8.38 -15.57
C HIS A 74 4.91 6.96 -14.96
N PRO A 75 5.54 5.95 -15.58
CA PRO A 75 5.57 4.57 -15.04
C PRO A 75 6.11 4.46 -13.61
N ASP A 76 6.94 5.42 -13.16
CA ASP A 76 7.47 5.52 -11.80
C ASP A 76 6.55 6.25 -10.81
N LEU A 77 5.30 6.46 -11.22
CA LEU A 77 4.25 7.20 -10.53
C LEU A 77 4.49 8.71 -10.43
N SER A 78 5.57 9.29 -10.96
CA SER A 78 5.80 10.75 -10.92
C SER A 78 4.85 11.52 -11.87
N PRO A 79 4.53 12.81 -11.60
CA PRO A 79 3.61 13.58 -12.42
C PRO A 79 4.21 13.85 -13.80
N THR A 80 3.42 13.66 -14.86
CA THR A 80 3.77 14.20 -16.19
C THR A 80 3.46 15.70 -16.33
N GLY A 81 2.61 16.23 -15.44
CA GLY A 81 2.03 17.57 -15.55
C GLY A 81 0.81 17.64 -16.50
N VAL A 82 0.41 16.51 -17.10
CA VAL A 82 -0.71 16.46 -18.04
C VAL A 82 -1.98 16.00 -17.33
N THR A 83 -3.04 16.78 -17.47
CA THR A 83 -4.41 16.39 -17.11
C THR A 83 -5.34 16.74 -18.27
N ALA A 84 -6.24 15.83 -18.62
CA ALA A 84 -7.19 16.02 -19.70
C ALA A 84 -8.59 15.60 -19.26
N THR A 85 -9.60 16.32 -19.73
CA THR A 85 -11.01 16.03 -19.43
C THR A 85 -11.59 15.10 -20.50
N VAL A 86 -12.21 14.00 -20.07
CA VAL A 86 -12.89 13.06 -20.95
C VAL A 86 -14.09 13.75 -21.60
N ALA A 87 -14.13 13.76 -22.93
CA ALA A 87 -15.24 14.21 -23.75
C ALA A 87 -16.16 13.06 -24.20
N ASP A 88 -15.63 11.84 -24.30
CA ASP A 88 -16.41 10.64 -24.58
C ASP A 88 -15.68 9.37 -24.10
N ALA A 89 -16.43 8.35 -23.72
CA ALA A 89 -15.91 7.05 -23.30
C ALA A 89 -16.73 5.92 -23.97
N ASP A 90 -16.16 5.34 -25.02
CA ASP A 90 -16.77 4.25 -25.78
C ASP A 90 -16.27 2.89 -25.26
N TRP A 91 -17.19 2.08 -24.73
CA TRP A 91 -16.87 0.85 -24.00
C TRP A 91 -17.16 -0.41 -24.83
N ASP A 92 -16.14 -1.26 -24.98
CA ASP A 92 -16.26 -2.64 -25.45
C ASP A 92 -15.99 -3.60 -24.27
N GLU A 93 -17.05 -3.93 -23.53
CA GLU A 93 -16.95 -4.83 -22.37
C GLU A 93 -16.51 -6.25 -22.73
N ARG A 94 -16.82 -6.73 -23.95
CA ARG A 94 -16.42 -8.08 -24.39
C ARG A 94 -14.94 -8.13 -24.70
N GLY A 95 -14.41 -7.08 -25.34
CA GLY A 95 -12.99 -6.89 -25.59
C GLY A 95 -12.21 -6.39 -24.37
N GLN A 96 -12.88 -6.07 -23.26
CA GLN A 96 -12.30 -5.43 -22.07
C GLN A 96 -11.53 -4.15 -22.42
N ARG A 97 -12.09 -3.34 -23.31
CA ARG A 97 -11.45 -2.16 -23.91
C ARG A 97 -12.34 -0.94 -23.76
N CYS A 98 -11.72 0.23 -23.66
CA CYS A 98 -12.40 1.51 -23.77
C CYS A 98 -11.60 2.46 -24.67
N VAL A 99 -12.30 3.20 -25.53
CA VAL A 99 -11.73 4.35 -26.24
C VAL A 99 -12.15 5.62 -25.51
N LEU A 100 -11.16 6.35 -25.01
CA LEU A 100 -11.35 7.65 -24.38
C LEU A 100 -11.02 8.75 -25.38
N THR A 101 -11.97 9.65 -25.60
CA THR A 101 -11.76 10.90 -26.34
C THR A 101 -11.67 12.05 -25.35
N PHE A 102 -10.66 12.91 -25.48
CA PHE A 102 -10.48 14.09 -24.63
C PHE A 102 -10.95 15.38 -25.32
N GLY A 103 -11.31 16.38 -24.51
CA GLY A 103 -11.72 17.70 -25.03
C GLY A 103 -10.63 18.37 -25.87
N GLU A 104 -9.39 18.30 -25.39
CA GLU A 104 -8.20 18.92 -25.96
C GLU A 104 -7.20 17.89 -26.49
N ALA A 105 -6.30 18.33 -27.38
CA ALA A 105 -5.20 17.49 -27.85
C ALA A 105 -4.25 17.13 -26.70
N LEU A 106 -3.93 15.85 -26.57
CA LEU A 106 -2.89 15.38 -25.67
C LEU A 106 -1.51 15.74 -26.25
N PRO A 107 -0.50 16.02 -25.41
CA PRO A 107 0.86 16.23 -25.88
C PRO A 107 1.38 15.04 -26.71
N SER A 108 2.03 15.33 -27.84
CA SER A 108 2.51 14.30 -28.77
C SER A 108 3.63 13.43 -28.18
N ASP A 109 4.34 13.95 -27.18
CA ASP A 109 5.41 13.28 -26.43
C ASP A 109 4.90 12.55 -25.17
N LEU A 110 3.60 12.59 -24.88
CA LEU A 110 3.01 11.83 -23.78
C LEU A 110 3.19 10.32 -24.02
N SER A 111 3.90 9.68 -23.10
CA SER A 111 4.26 8.27 -23.21
C SER A 111 3.04 7.36 -23.18
N ALA A 112 2.97 6.44 -24.15
CA ALA A 112 2.00 5.35 -24.17
C ALA A 112 2.11 4.39 -22.96
N LYS A 113 3.17 4.50 -22.16
CA LYS A 113 3.36 3.75 -20.91
C LYS A 113 2.82 4.47 -19.67
N SER A 114 2.20 5.63 -19.84
CA SER A 114 1.68 6.38 -18.70
C SER A 114 0.61 5.61 -17.94
N ILE A 115 0.50 5.94 -16.65
CA ILE A 115 -0.56 5.47 -15.77
C ILE A 115 -1.62 6.57 -15.71
N LEU A 116 -2.89 6.19 -15.85
CA LEU A 116 -4.03 7.08 -15.86
C LEU A 116 -4.71 7.01 -14.50
N PHE A 117 -4.81 8.17 -13.83
CA PHE A 117 -5.60 8.34 -12.62
C PHE A 117 -6.88 9.09 -12.97
N ASN A 118 -8.03 8.45 -12.78
CA ASN A 118 -9.31 9.15 -12.86
C ASN A 118 -9.54 9.95 -11.58
N ARG A 119 -9.26 11.26 -11.64
CA ARG A 119 -9.37 12.19 -10.52
C ARG A 119 -10.81 12.59 -10.19
N ARG A 120 -11.80 12.00 -10.88
CA ARG A 120 -13.19 12.05 -10.42
C ARG A 120 -13.34 11.39 -9.06
N TYR A 121 -12.69 10.24 -8.86
CA TYR A 121 -12.87 9.38 -7.70
C TYR A 121 -11.83 9.62 -6.60
N ASN A 122 -12.26 9.43 -5.36
CA ASN A 122 -11.42 9.47 -4.17
C ASN A 122 -12.07 8.62 -3.08
N SER A 123 -11.50 7.44 -2.83
CA SER A 123 -11.91 6.53 -1.74
C SER A 123 -11.23 6.85 -0.40
N GLY A 124 -10.64 8.04 -0.28
CA GLY A 124 -10.10 8.56 0.96
C GLY A 124 -11.17 8.96 1.99
N HIS A 125 -10.74 9.67 3.04
CA HIS A 125 -11.59 10.11 4.15
C HIS A 125 -12.25 8.94 4.89
N TYR A 126 -11.42 8.07 5.47
CA TYR A 126 -11.88 6.90 6.19
C TYR A 126 -11.40 6.83 7.63
N VAL A 127 -12.24 6.24 8.48
CA VAL A 127 -11.92 5.90 9.87
C VAL A 127 -12.17 4.41 10.08
N VAL A 128 -11.14 3.68 10.47
CA VAL A 128 -11.18 2.27 10.82
C VAL A 128 -10.74 2.16 12.27
N ARG A 129 -11.68 1.94 13.19
CA ARG A 129 -11.38 1.92 14.62
C ARG A 129 -12.12 0.87 15.43
N HIS A 130 -11.53 0.44 16.54
CA HIS A 130 -12.18 -0.49 17.47
C HIS A 130 -12.65 -1.81 16.84
N ASN A 131 -12.02 -2.25 15.75
CA ASN A 131 -12.35 -3.50 15.08
C ASN A 131 -11.42 -4.64 15.50
N PHE A 132 -11.87 -5.87 15.28
CA PHE A 132 -11.07 -7.08 15.44
C PHE A 132 -10.92 -7.78 14.09
N PHE A 133 -9.70 -7.77 13.54
CA PHE A 133 -9.34 -8.39 12.27
C PHE A 133 -8.50 -9.64 12.53
N HIS A 134 -9.00 -10.84 12.26
CA HIS A 134 -8.28 -12.04 12.67
C HIS A 134 -8.46 -13.28 11.80
N HIS A 135 -7.41 -14.11 11.75
CA HIS A 135 -7.42 -15.41 11.09
C HIS A 135 -7.90 -15.37 9.63
N ASN A 136 -7.68 -14.27 8.91
CA ASN A 136 -7.94 -14.21 7.48
C ASN A 136 -6.75 -14.75 6.68
N ARG A 137 -6.99 -15.17 5.44
CA ARG A 137 -5.94 -15.71 4.55
C ARG A 137 -4.93 -14.64 4.12
N ALA A 138 -5.33 -13.38 3.98
CA ALA A 138 -4.50 -12.35 3.35
C ALA A 138 -4.13 -11.23 4.33
N ARG A 139 -4.31 -9.96 3.93
CA ARG A 139 -3.97 -8.80 4.75
C ARG A 139 -5.09 -8.49 5.75
N GLY A 140 -4.76 -7.88 6.89
CA GLY A 140 -5.78 -7.30 7.75
C GLY A 140 -6.51 -6.17 7.02
N VAL A 141 -5.83 -5.04 6.84
CA VAL A 141 -6.32 -3.93 6.01
C VAL A 141 -5.32 -3.58 4.92
N LEU A 142 -5.82 -3.38 3.70
CA LEU A 142 -5.08 -2.92 2.53
C LEU A 142 -5.54 -1.51 2.16
N LEU A 143 -4.61 -0.56 2.12
CA LEU A 143 -4.89 0.87 2.03
C LEU A 143 -4.14 1.48 0.84
N HIS A 144 -4.90 2.02 -0.11
CA HIS A 144 -4.39 2.72 -1.28
C HIS A 144 -4.93 4.15 -1.42
N ALA A 145 -5.69 4.62 -0.42
CA ALA A 145 -6.37 5.91 -0.43
C ALA A 145 -5.93 6.81 0.76
N SER A 146 -6.07 8.13 0.54
CA SER A 146 -5.59 9.19 1.43
C SER A 146 -6.58 9.54 2.55
N ASP A 147 -6.17 10.43 3.46
CA ASP A 147 -6.99 10.98 4.54
C ASP A 147 -7.60 9.89 5.45
N GLY A 148 -6.72 8.99 5.91
CA GLY A 148 -7.09 7.80 6.66
C GLY A 148 -6.75 7.87 8.14
N LEU A 149 -7.60 7.26 8.97
CA LEU A 149 -7.33 6.99 10.38
C LEU A 149 -7.56 5.52 10.70
N VAL A 150 -6.52 4.81 11.11
CA VAL A 150 -6.58 3.42 11.57
C VAL A 150 -6.15 3.37 13.03
N GLU A 151 -7.11 3.24 13.95
CA GLU A 151 -6.80 3.32 15.38
C GLU A 151 -7.53 2.34 16.28
N HIS A 152 -6.90 1.94 17.38
CA HIS A 152 -7.52 1.07 18.40
C HIS A 152 -8.10 -0.24 17.84
N ASN A 153 -7.56 -0.75 16.73
CA ASN A 153 -7.92 -2.05 16.19
C ASN A 153 -7.03 -3.14 16.79
N TYR A 154 -7.53 -4.37 16.76
CA TYR A 154 -6.77 -5.55 17.09
C TYR A 154 -6.62 -6.43 15.84
N PHE A 155 -5.38 -6.72 15.46
CA PHE A 155 -5.03 -7.63 14.38
C PHE A 155 -4.41 -8.89 14.96
N TYR A 156 -4.95 -10.07 14.61
CA TYR A 156 -4.50 -11.32 15.22
C TYR A 156 -4.45 -12.47 14.23
N ARG A 157 -3.26 -13.06 14.03
CA ARG A 157 -3.08 -14.27 13.21
C ARG A 157 -3.60 -14.16 11.79
N ASN A 158 -3.53 -12.97 11.21
CA ASN A 158 -3.71 -12.79 9.78
C ASN A 158 -2.51 -13.39 9.05
N GLN A 159 -2.76 -14.12 7.97
CA GLN A 159 -1.69 -14.84 7.28
C GLN A 159 -0.69 -13.91 6.59
N GLY A 160 -1.15 -12.77 6.07
CA GLY A 160 -0.33 -11.66 5.57
C GLY A 160 -0.22 -10.50 6.57
N PRO A 161 0.30 -9.33 6.13
CA PRO A 161 0.45 -8.14 6.96
C PRO A 161 -0.84 -7.72 7.67
N ALA A 162 -0.70 -7.15 8.86
CA ALA A 162 -1.84 -6.55 9.55
C ALA A 162 -2.34 -5.31 8.80
N ILE A 163 -1.42 -4.46 8.37
CA ILE A 163 -1.69 -3.23 7.65
C ILE A 163 -0.73 -3.15 6.46
N GLN A 164 -1.27 -3.07 5.26
CA GLN A 164 -0.52 -2.92 4.02
C GLN A 164 -0.94 -1.64 3.32
N ILE A 165 0.01 -0.77 3.00
CA ILE A 165 -0.18 0.51 2.33
C ILE A 165 0.50 0.42 0.97
N GLU A 166 -0.27 0.55 -0.10
CA GLU A 166 0.28 0.35 -1.44
C GLU A 166 -0.27 1.32 -2.49
N CYS A 167 0.47 1.42 -3.59
CA CYS A 167 0.07 2.06 -4.81
C CYS A 167 0.93 1.47 -5.92
N GLY A 168 0.33 1.15 -7.06
CA GLY A 168 1.11 0.57 -8.13
C GLY A 168 0.28 0.24 -9.36
N ALA A 169 1.01 -0.22 -10.36
CA ALA A 169 0.45 -0.77 -11.57
C ALA A 169 1.41 -1.82 -12.13
N GLU A 170 0.90 -3.04 -12.26
CA GLU A 170 1.53 -4.16 -12.94
C GLU A 170 0.48 -4.90 -13.79
N ALA A 171 0.87 -6.03 -14.40
CA ALA A 171 -0.01 -6.80 -15.27
C ALA A 171 -1.30 -7.31 -14.60
N ARG A 172 -1.29 -7.56 -13.28
CA ARG A 172 -2.45 -8.10 -12.54
C ARG A 172 -3.32 -7.01 -11.92
N TRP A 173 -2.69 -6.00 -11.32
CA TRP A 173 -3.35 -4.99 -10.51
C TRP A 173 -2.87 -3.59 -10.86
N ALA A 174 -3.79 -2.62 -10.78
CA ALA A 174 -3.51 -1.20 -10.93
C ALA A 174 -4.44 -0.44 -9.98
N GLU A 175 -3.96 -0.21 -8.76
CA GLU A 175 -4.75 0.27 -7.62
C GLU A 175 -4.00 1.34 -6.82
N GLY A 176 -4.72 2.40 -6.48
CA GLY A 176 -4.26 3.54 -5.71
C GLY A 176 -3.75 4.70 -6.56
N PHE A 177 -3.95 5.90 -6.02
CA PHE A 177 -3.37 7.15 -6.55
C PHE A 177 -2.26 7.71 -5.66
N GLY A 178 -1.80 6.90 -4.70
CA GLY A 178 -0.95 7.30 -3.59
C GLY A 178 -1.74 7.53 -2.30
N VAL A 179 -1.01 7.56 -1.19
CA VAL A 179 -1.59 7.79 0.14
C VAL A 179 -0.96 9.03 0.73
N ASP A 180 -1.79 9.99 1.05
CA ASP A 180 -1.45 11.23 1.73
C ASP A 180 -2.25 11.32 3.04
N ASN A 181 -1.67 11.87 4.10
CA ASN A 181 -2.35 12.08 5.37
C ASN A 181 -3.00 10.81 5.98
N LEU A 182 -2.18 9.83 6.35
CA LEU A 182 -2.64 8.60 7.03
C LEU A 182 -2.06 8.49 8.43
N THR A 183 -2.93 8.29 9.42
CA THR A 183 -2.51 7.99 10.80
C THR A 183 -2.87 6.56 11.18
N ILE A 184 -1.86 5.79 11.58
CA ILE A 184 -1.97 4.43 12.15
C ILE A 184 -1.52 4.50 13.60
N ARG A 185 -2.46 4.43 14.54
CA ARG A 185 -2.13 4.62 15.95
C ARG A 185 -2.85 3.74 16.95
N ASN A 186 -2.19 3.46 18.06
CA ASN A 186 -2.79 2.73 19.20
C ASN A 186 -3.42 1.37 18.80
N ASN A 187 -2.95 0.73 17.72
CA ASN A 187 -3.39 -0.60 17.32
C ASN A 187 -2.58 -1.67 18.06
N ARG A 188 -3.20 -2.83 18.28
CA ARG A 188 -2.50 -4.05 18.70
C ARG A 188 -2.37 -4.98 17.50
N ILE A 189 -1.15 -5.42 17.20
CA ILE A 189 -0.86 -6.36 16.13
C ILE A 189 -0.15 -7.55 16.75
N GLU A 190 -0.70 -8.74 16.60
CA GLU A 190 -0.17 -9.94 17.23
C GLU A 190 -0.13 -11.11 16.26
N SER A 191 1.06 -11.68 16.09
CA SER A 191 1.30 -12.86 15.24
C SER A 191 0.71 -12.73 13.83
N CYS A 192 0.82 -11.55 13.20
CA CYS A 192 0.42 -11.36 11.81
C CYS A 192 1.60 -11.58 10.85
N ASP A 193 1.31 -11.65 9.56
CA ASP A 193 2.26 -11.98 8.48
C ASP A 193 2.96 -13.33 8.69
N VAL A 194 2.26 -14.32 9.25
CA VAL A 194 2.83 -15.66 9.55
C VAL A 194 3.35 -16.39 8.31
N ASN A 195 2.88 -16.03 7.11
CA ASN A 195 3.43 -16.59 5.87
C ASN A 195 4.54 -15.76 5.22
N HIS A 196 4.88 -14.59 5.77
CA HIS A 196 5.86 -13.65 5.23
C HIS A 196 5.47 -13.19 3.81
N TRP A 197 4.23 -12.75 3.63
CA TRP A 197 3.78 -12.25 2.34
C TRP A 197 4.48 -10.94 1.99
N SER A 198 4.61 -9.99 2.93
CA SER A 198 5.25 -8.70 2.65
C SER A 198 6.49 -8.42 3.50
N MET A 199 6.93 -9.40 4.31
CA MET A 199 8.11 -9.35 5.18
C MET A 199 8.01 -8.32 6.33
N ALA A 200 6.89 -7.62 6.47
CA ALA A 200 6.60 -6.68 7.54
C ALA A 200 5.11 -6.73 7.92
N VAL A 201 4.79 -6.59 9.20
CA VAL A 201 3.38 -6.58 9.65
C VAL A 201 2.69 -5.24 9.41
N ILE A 202 3.45 -4.14 9.38
CA ILE A 202 3.05 -2.88 8.77
C ILE A 202 3.96 -2.66 7.56
N TYR A 203 3.40 -2.84 6.36
CA TYR A 203 4.13 -2.73 5.10
C TYR A 203 3.68 -1.51 4.33
N MET A 204 4.62 -0.71 3.82
CA MET A 204 4.34 0.38 2.88
C MET A 204 5.31 0.35 1.69
N GLY A 205 4.76 0.15 0.49
CA GLY A 205 5.56 0.08 -0.73
C GLY A 205 4.76 0.13 -2.01
N VAL A 206 5.47 0.25 -3.13
CA VAL A 206 4.86 0.22 -4.46
C VAL A 206 5.07 -1.14 -5.11
N TYR A 207 4.16 -1.50 -6.01
CA TYR A 207 4.33 -2.61 -6.95
C TYR A 207 4.37 -2.04 -8.37
N LEU A 208 5.56 -2.02 -8.97
CA LEU A 208 5.78 -1.52 -10.33
C LEU A 208 6.72 -2.49 -11.04
N GLU A 209 6.63 -2.57 -12.36
CA GLU A 209 7.49 -3.45 -13.18
C GLU A 209 8.99 -3.20 -12.96
N GLN A 210 9.38 -1.94 -12.78
CA GLN A 210 10.75 -1.53 -12.52
C GLN A 210 11.19 -1.61 -11.05
N GLY A 211 10.31 -2.10 -10.17
CA GLY A 211 10.52 -2.11 -8.73
C GLY A 211 10.19 -0.76 -8.07
N ARG A 212 10.82 -0.50 -6.92
CA ARG A 212 10.52 0.69 -6.10
C ARG A 212 10.85 2.00 -6.82
N THR A 213 10.17 3.08 -6.45
CA THR A 213 10.37 4.41 -7.02
C THR A 213 10.95 5.37 -5.98
N ARG A 214 11.78 6.33 -6.43
CA ARG A 214 12.23 7.45 -5.57
C ARG A 214 11.20 8.57 -5.49
N TYR A 215 10.17 8.54 -6.34
CA TYR A 215 9.06 9.49 -6.24
C TYR A 215 8.26 9.18 -4.96
N PRO A 216 8.09 10.14 -4.04
CA PRO A 216 7.39 9.88 -2.79
C PRO A 216 5.88 9.90 -3.01
N ILE A 217 5.33 8.77 -3.45
CA ILE A 217 3.89 8.61 -3.68
C ILE A 217 3.11 8.50 -2.36
N PHE A 218 3.79 8.09 -1.27
CA PHE A 218 3.22 8.07 0.08
C PHE A 218 3.74 9.24 0.90
N ARG A 219 2.85 10.06 1.46
CA ARG A 219 3.23 11.30 2.14
C ARG A 219 2.43 11.52 3.42
N ASP A 220 3.05 12.21 4.37
CA ASP A 220 2.38 12.65 5.61
C ASP A 220 1.75 11.47 6.37
N ILE A 221 2.57 10.45 6.64
CA ILE A 221 2.15 9.18 7.27
C ILE A 221 2.68 9.11 8.70
N ALA A 222 1.81 8.83 9.66
CA ALA A 222 2.19 8.62 11.07
C ALA A 222 1.87 7.20 11.52
N ILE A 223 2.91 6.44 11.90
CA ILE A 223 2.81 5.11 12.52
C ILE A 223 3.23 5.25 13.97
N GLU A 224 2.25 5.43 14.87
CA GLU A 224 2.54 5.87 16.24
C GLU A 224 1.85 5.08 17.35
N ARG A 225 2.60 4.77 18.41
CA ARG A 225 2.07 4.13 19.63
C ARG A 225 1.32 2.82 19.39
N ASN A 226 1.69 2.07 18.36
CA ASN A 226 1.19 0.73 18.13
C ASN A 226 1.96 -0.29 18.99
N THR A 227 1.29 -1.37 19.38
CA THR A 227 1.90 -2.50 20.07
C THR A 227 1.96 -3.68 19.11
N ILE A 228 3.16 -4.11 18.76
CA ILE A 228 3.41 -5.23 17.85
C ILE A 228 4.03 -6.37 18.65
N VAL A 229 3.40 -7.55 18.61
CA VAL A 229 3.77 -8.72 19.40
C VAL A 229 3.99 -9.92 18.49
N ASP A 230 5.13 -10.60 18.67
CA ASP A 230 5.48 -11.85 18.00
C ASP A 230 5.31 -11.77 16.47
N CYS A 231 5.83 -10.71 15.84
CA CYS A 231 5.87 -10.65 14.38
C CYS A 231 7.05 -11.49 13.87
N PRO A 232 6.83 -12.34 12.86
CA PRO A 232 7.84 -13.31 12.46
C PRO A 232 8.99 -12.68 11.67
N GLN A 233 8.79 -11.47 11.13
CA GLN A 233 9.77 -10.67 10.40
C GLN A 233 9.77 -9.21 10.89
N GLN A 234 9.91 -8.23 9.99
CA GLN A 234 9.99 -6.81 10.34
C GLN A 234 8.69 -6.34 10.99
N ALA A 235 8.80 -5.40 11.92
CA ALA A 235 7.65 -4.71 12.47
C ALA A 235 7.10 -3.70 11.47
N VAL A 236 7.98 -2.90 10.87
CA VAL A 236 7.60 -1.80 9.98
C VAL A 236 8.57 -1.73 8.79
N PHE A 237 8.02 -1.72 7.59
CA PHE A 237 8.75 -1.43 6.35
C PHE A 237 8.09 -0.22 5.67
N VAL A 238 8.89 0.79 5.32
CA VAL A 238 8.42 1.95 4.56
C VAL A 238 9.30 2.23 3.35
N SER A 239 8.66 2.53 2.22
CA SER A 239 9.36 2.92 1.00
C SER A 239 8.59 3.89 0.12
N SER A 240 9.27 4.50 -0.85
CA SER A 240 8.67 5.42 -1.85
C SER A 240 7.88 6.55 -1.18
N CYS A 241 8.46 7.15 -0.13
CA CYS A 241 7.72 8.02 0.78
C CYS A 241 8.47 9.29 1.21
N GLU A 242 7.70 10.28 1.66
CA GLU A 242 8.19 11.54 2.22
C GLU A 242 7.38 11.94 3.46
N ARG A 243 8.00 12.57 4.46
CA ARG A 243 7.32 13.02 5.70
C ARG A 243 6.61 11.87 6.41
N VAL A 244 7.38 10.88 6.86
CA VAL A 244 6.87 9.70 7.56
C VAL A 244 7.42 9.64 8.97
N ALA A 245 6.56 9.47 9.97
CA ALA A 245 6.95 9.31 11.37
C ALA A 245 6.64 7.91 11.87
N ILE A 246 7.67 7.17 12.31
CA ILE A 246 7.55 5.88 12.99
C ILE A 246 7.95 6.11 14.45
N ARG A 247 6.98 6.31 15.34
CA ARG A 247 7.28 6.82 16.68
C ARG A 247 6.52 6.18 17.85
N GLY A 248 7.24 5.97 18.94
CA GLY A 248 6.64 5.53 20.20
C GLY A 248 5.99 4.14 20.14
N ASN A 249 6.33 3.30 19.16
CA ASN A 249 5.79 1.96 19.03
C ASN A 249 6.48 1.00 20.02
N ALA A 250 5.74 0.03 20.53
CA ALA A 250 6.24 -1.03 21.41
C ALA A 250 6.30 -2.35 20.65
N LEU A 251 7.50 -2.92 20.49
CA LEU A 251 7.76 -4.13 19.72
C LEU A 251 8.22 -5.22 20.69
N LEU A 252 7.39 -6.25 20.89
CA LEU A 252 7.69 -7.41 21.71
C LEU A 252 7.97 -8.62 20.81
N ASN A 253 9.18 -9.18 20.92
CA ASN A 253 9.67 -10.28 20.09
C ASN A 253 9.47 -10.08 18.57
N PRO A 254 9.91 -8.95 17.99
CA PRO A 254 9.91 -8.83 16.54
C PRO A 254 10.98 -9.75 15.93
N ASN A 255 10.82 -10.08 14.65
CA ASN A 255 11.73 -10.95 13.90
C ASN A 255 11.93 -12.32 14.60
N ALA A 256 10.87 -12.84 15.24
CA ALA A 256 10.92 -14.09 16.02
C ALA A 256 10.84 -15.37 15.15
N GLY A 257 10.52 -15.23 13.86
CA GLY A 257 10.47 -16.33 12.92
C GLY A 257 11.83 -16.60 12.26
N PRO A 258 12.07 -17.82 11.74
CA PRO A 258 13.21 -18.06 10.88
C PRO A 258 13.07 -17.23 9.59
N PRO A 259 14.14 -16.61 9.08
CA PRO A 259 14.13 -15.98 7.77
C PRO A 259 13.68 -16.99 6.71
N LYS A 260 12.69 -16.62 5.89
CA LYS A 260 12.34 -17.40 4.69
C LYS A 260 13.17 -16.95 3.50
N SER A 261 13.68 -17.91 2.74
CA SER A 261 14.28 -17.72 1.43
C SER A 261 13.22 -17.52 0.35
N ASP A 262 13.63 -17.06 -0.83
CA ASP A 262 12.73 -16.90 -1.99
C ASP A 262 12.17 -18.23 -2.52
N GLN A 263 12.73 -19.37 -2.10
CA GLN A 263 12.22 -20.71 -2.42
C GLN A 263 11.09 -21.16 -1.48
N GLU A 264 10.86 -20.41 -0.39
CA GLU A 264 9.83 -20.70 0.60
C GLU A 264 8.64 -19.74 0.45
N GLY A 265 7.44 -20.22 0.80
CA GLY A 265 6.20 -19.45 0.71
C GLY A 265 5.36 -19.77 -0.52
N ASP A 266 4.40 -18.89 -0.82
CA ASP A 266 3.48 -19.01 -1.95
C ASP A 266 3.62 -17.82 -2.93
N ALA A 267 2.88 -17.84 -4.03
CA ALA A 267 2.98 -16.86 -5.12
C ALA A 267 2.60 -15.42 -4.74
N ASN A 268 2.09 -15.17 -3.53
CA ASN A 268 1.76 -13.83 -3.02
C ASN A 268 2.92 -13.23 -2.21
N CYS A 269 3.99 -13.98 -1.97
CA CYS A 269 5.13 -13.47 -1.24
C CYS A 269 5.95 -12.49 -2.08
N VAL A 270 6.40 -11.41 -1.45
CA VAL A 270 7.31 -10.45 -2.08
C VAL A 270 8.61 -11.15 -2.54
N PRO A 271 9.10 -10.85 -3.74
CA PRO A 271 10.38 -11.37 -4.21
C PRO A 271 11.55 -10.70 -3.50
N ASN A 272 12.75 -11.27 -3.64
CA ASN A 272 14.00 -10.72 -3.12
C ASN A 272 13.93 -10.46 -1.60
N ARG A 273 13.51 -11.46 -0.82
CA ARG A 273 13.30 -11.34 0.63
C ARG A 273 14.55 -10.88 1.39
N SER A 274 15.74 -11.12 0.83
CA SER A 274 17.03 -10.66 1.38
C SER A 274 17.19 -9.13 1.42
N LEU A 275 16.38 -8.38 0.67
CA LEU A 275 16.37 -6.91 0.69
C LEU A 275 15.65 -6.35 1.92
N TYR A 276 14.90 -7.15 2.67
CA TYR A 276 14.15 -6.71 3.85
C TYR A 276 14.98 -6.98 5.11
N GLN A 277 15.58 -5.92 5.66
CA GLN A 277 16.53 -6.01 6.79
C GLN A 277 16.07 -5.23 8.02
N GLY A 278 16.51 -5.64 9.21
CA GLY A 278 16.15 -4.97 10.45
C GLY A 278 14.77 -5.34 10.99
N THR A 279 14.43 -4.74 12.12
CA THR A 279 13.08 -4.73 12.68
C THR A 279 12.25 -3.58 12.11
N ILE A 280 12.89 -2.43 11.84
CA ILE A 280 12.28 -1.28 11.18
C ILE A 280 13.17 -0.96 9.98
N MET A 281 12.57 -0.76 8.81
CA MET A 281 13.31 -0.43 7.60
C MET A 281 12.71 0.75 6.85
N ALA A 282 13.58 1.66 6.41
CA ALA A 282 13.26 2.75 5.50
C ALA A 282 14.10 2.65 4.22
N SER A 283 13.47 2.78 3.05
CA SER A 283 14.13 2.79 1.75
C SER A 283 13.44 3.77 0.80
N HIS A 284 14.10 4.24 -0.26
CA HIS A 284 13.49 5.08 -1.29
C HIS A 284 12.68 6.25 -0.70
N CYS A 285 13.26 6.94 0.28
CA CYS A 285 12.50 7.86 1.13
C CYS A 285 13.28 9.12 1.47
N ARG A 286 12.57 10.13 1.96
CA ARG A 286 13.15 11.35 2.55
C ARG A 286 12.27 11.88 3.65
N GLU A 287 12.82 12.64 4.58
CA GLU A 287 12.08 13.21 5.71
C GLU A 287 11.36 12.12 6.53
N VAL A 288 12.06 11.02 6.81
CA VAL A 288 11.55 9.95 7.69
C VAL A 288 12.13 10.14 9.08
N VAL A 289 11.28 10.07 10.11
CA VAL A 289 11.71 10.12 11.52
C VAL A 289 11.35 8.80 12.19
N ILE A 290 12.35 8.12 12.74
CA ILE A 290 12.20 6.89 13.52
C ILE A 290 12.62 7.21 14.95
N GLU A 291 11.65 7.40 15.85
CA GLU A 291 11.96 7.89 17.19
C GLU A 291 11.19 7.22 18.33
N HIS A 292 11.83 7.12 19.49
CA HIS A 292 11.17 6.68 20.72
C HIS A 292 10.49 5.30 20.65
N ASN A 293 10.84 4.46 19.67
CA ASN A 293 10.36 3.09 19.60
C ASN A 293 11.10 2.24 20.63
N ARG A 294 10.40 1.25 21.19
CA ARG A 294 10.96 0.33 22.18
C ARG A 294 10.85 -1.09 21.66
N ARG A 295 11.98 -1.76 21.56
CA ARG A 295 12.06 -3.18 21.25
C ARG A 295 12.44 -3.95 22.52
N ILE A 296 11.70 -5.01 22.79
CA ILE A 296 11.96 -5.97 23.86
C ILE A 296 11.90 -7.36 23.23
N ALA A 297 12.92 -8.18 23.44
CA ALA A 297 12.95 -9.54 22.96
C ALA A 297 13.35 -10.47 24.11
N VAL A 298 12.61 -11.56 24.29
CA VAL A 298 12.94 -12.64 25.24
C VAL A 298 13.46 -13.89 24.53
N ALA A 299 13.51 -13.87 23.19
CA ALA A 299 14.07 -14.89 22.33
C ALA A 299 15.05 -14.25 21.32
N PRO A 300 16.00 -15.03 20.75
CA PRO A 300 16.85 -14.55 19.67
C PRO A 300 16.02 -14.06 18.48
N ALA A 301 16.37 -12.90 17.93
CA ALA A 301 15.75 -12.35 16.73
C ALA A 301 16.67 -12.56 15.53
N ALA A 302 16.09 -12.73 14.34
CA ALA A 302 16.86 -12.82 13.11
C ALA A 302 17.58 -11.51 12.74
N ASP A 303 16.97 -10.38 13.09
CA ASP A 303 17.54 -9.04 12.96
C ASP A 303 16.88 -8.12 13.99
N ASP A 304 17.65 -7.23 14.60
CA ASP A 304 17.21 -6.30 15.63
C ASP A 304 17.63 -4.85 15.38
N ARG A 305 18.05 -4.55 14.14
CA ARG A 305 18.49 -3.22 13.72
C ARG A 305 17.34 -2.33 13.28
N ILE A 306 17.59 -1.03 13.28
CA ILE A 306 16.88 -0.09 12.41
C ILE A 306 17.73 0.05 11.15
N TRP A 307 17.15 -0.26 9.99
CA TRP A 307 17.85 -0.29 8.71
C TRP A 307 17.43 0.87 7.81
N VAL A 308 18.40 1.57 7.24
CA VAL A 308 18.17 2.64 6.26
C VAL A 308 18.94 2.29 4.99
N GLU A 309 18.24 2.19 3.86
CA GLU A 309 18.89 1.90 2.58
C GLU A 309 19.65 3.14 2.07
N ALA A 310 20.96 3.18 2.31
CA ALA A 310 21.82 4.35 2.07
C ALA A 310 21.74 4.91 0.64
N ASP A 311 21.61 4.05 -0.38
CA ASP A 311 21.61 4.49 -1.78
C ASP A 311 20.33 5.24 -2.19
N SER A 312 19.22 5.00 -1.49
CA SER A 312 17.88 5.44 -1.89
C SER A 312 17.19 6.33 -0.85
N ALA A 313 17.72 6.40 0.38
CA ALA A 313 17.22 7.25 1.45
C ALA A 313 18.01 8.57 1.53
N GLY A 314 17.31 9.71 1.50
CA GLY A 314 17.96 11.04 1.54
C GLY A 314 18.05 11.66 2.94
N SER A 315 16.97 11.59 3.72
CA SER A 315 16.88 12.18 5.06
C SER A 315 16.09 11.24 5.97
N VAL A 316 16.81 10.54 6.84
CA VAL A 316 16.23 9.68 7.88
C VAL A 316 16.84 10.06 9.22
N GLU A 317 16.01 10.50 10.16
CA GLU A 317 16.42 10.80 11.53
C GLU A 317 16.08 9.64 12.45
N ILE A 318 17.07 9.15 13.21
CA ILE A 318 16.90 8.05 14.16
C ILE A 318 17.31 8.55 15.55
N ARG A 319 16.36 8.60 16.50
CA ARG A 319 16.66 9.11 17.86
C ARG A 319 15.82 8.47 18.96
N GLY A 320 16.42 8.28 20.13
CA GLY A 320 15.69 7.83 21.32
C GLY A 320 15.02 6.45 21.21
N ASN A 321 15.40 5.62 20.24
CA ASN A 321 14.93 4.23 20.15
C ASN A 321 15.70 3.37 21.15
N HIS A 322 15.03 2.39 21.76
CA HIS A 322 15.61 1.52 22.79
C HIS A 322 15.47 0.04 22.41
N GLY A 323 16.51 -0.76 22.63
CA GLY A 323 16.49 -2.21 22.39
C GLY A 323 16.79 -2.64 20.96
N PHE A 324 17.37 -1.75 20.15
CA PHE A 324 17.85 -2.00 18.78
C PHE A 324 19.38 -1.93 18.73
N LEU A 325 20.02 -2.66 17.82
CA LEU A 325 21.45 -2.48 17.51
C LEU A 325 21.67 -1.22 16.66
N GLU A 326 22.84 -0.58 16.84
CA GLU A 326 23.20 0.66 16.15
C GLU A 326 23.18 0.51 14.62
N VAL A 327 22.71 1.58 13.98
CA VAL A 327 22.36 1.71 12.56
C VAL A 327 23.59 1.48 11.69
N GLY A 328 23.49 0.54 10.73
CA GLY A 328 24.44 0.40 9.63
C GLY A 328 24.04 1.26 8.45
#